data_AF-A0A399XK75-F1
#
_entry.id   AF-A0A399XK75-F1
#
_cell.length_a   1.000
_cell.length_b   1.000
_cell.length_c   1.000
_cell.angle_alpha   90.00
_cell.angle_beta   90.00
_cell.angle_gamma   90.00
#
_symmetry.space_group_name_H-M   'P 1'
#
loop_
_entity.id
_entity.type
_entity.pdbx_description
1 polymer ?
#
loop_
_entity_poly.entity_id
_entity_poly.type
_entity_poly.pdbx_seq_one_letter_code
_entity_poly.pdbx_strand_id
1 'polypeptide(L)' 'MSVKDIPDIKKLSTAEKILLVEDLWDSIASDESVVPVPQSHMEELKRRLKSYESAPGNLLSLEELQTRIEKRK' A
#
# COMPACT_ATOMS: atom_id res chain seq x y z
N MET A 1 -16.57 11.85 10.69
CA MET A 1 -17.54 11.43 9.66
C MET A 1 -17.37 9.94 9.44
N SER A 2 -18.45 9.18 9.49
CA SER A 2 -18.50 7.74 9.26
C SER A 2 -19.24 7.46 7.95
N VAL A 3 -19.09 6.26 7.38
CA VAL A 3 -19.77 5.85 6.13
C VAL A 3 -21.27 6.12 6.21
N LYS A 4 -21.90 5.90 7.37
CA LYS A 4 -23.33 6.18 7.59
C LYS A 4 -23.74 7.65 7.46
N ASP A 5 -22.78 8.57 7.56
CA ASP A 5 -23.01 10.01 7.47
C ASP A 5 -22.89 10.51 6.02
N ILE A 6 -22.48 9.65 5.08
CA ILE A 6 -22.36 9.97 3.65
C ILE A 6 -23.71 9.67 2.97
N PRO A 7 -24.42 10.69 2.47
CA PRO A 7 -25.69 10.48 1.77
C PRO A 7 -25.53 9.50 0.60
N ASP A 8 -26.56 8.69 0.37
CA ASP A 8 -26.67 7.80 -0.79
C ASP A 8 -25.61 6.70 -0.95
N ILE A 9 -24.59 6.63 -0.07
CA ILE A 9 -23.55 5.59 -0.14
C ILE A 9 -24.11 4.16 -0.02
N LYS A 10 -25.28 4.01 0.62
CA LYS A 10 -25.99 2.73 0.72
C LYS A 10 -26.63 2.30 -0.60
N LYS A 11 -26.93 3.25 -1.50
CA LYS A 11 -27.53 2.99 -2.81
C LYS A 11 -26.51 2.48 -3.84
N LEU A 12 -25.22 2.74 -3.60
CA LEU A 12 -24.14 2.25 -4.44
C LEU A 12 -24.05 0.72 -4.41
N SER A 13 -23.90 0.12 -5.58
CA SER A 13 -23.48 -1.26 -5.76
C SER A 13 -22.09 -1.48 -5.14
N THR A 14 -21.70 -2.75 -4.96
CA THR A 14 -20.36 -3.08 -4.47
C THR A 14 -19.27 -2.54 -5.40
N ALA A 15 -19.47 -2.60 -6.72
CA ALA A 15 -18.50 -2.10 -7.69
C ALA A 15 -18.33 -0.58 -7.57
N GLU A 16 -19.42 0.18 -7.48
CA GLU A 16 -19.36 1.64 -7.30
C GLU A 16 -18.72 2.04 -5.97
N LYS A 17 -18.93 1.26 -4.90
CA LYS A 17 -18.24 1.48 -3.62
C LYS A 17 -16.73 1.27 -3.74
N ILE A 18 -16.30 0.25 -4.49
CA ILE A 18 -14.88 -0.01 -4.73
C ILE A 18 -14.25 1.15 -5.49
N LEU A 19 -14.89 1.61 -6.57
CA LEU A 19 -14.42 2.76 -7.34
C LEU A 19 -14.35 4.04 -6.49
N LEU A 20 -15.37 4.29 -5.66
CA LEU A 20 -15.34 5.42 -4.74
C LEU A 20 -14.20 5.33 -3.72
N VAL A 21 -13.89 4.14 -3.21
CA VAL A 21 -12.75 3.94 -2.30
C VAL A 21 -11.43 4.21 -3.02
N GLU A 22 -11.30 3.77 -4.27
CA GLU A 22 -10.13 4.03 -5.11
C GLU A 22 -9.94 5.53 -5.36
N ASP A 23 -10.98 6.23 -5.83
CA ASP A 23 -10.95 7.68 -6.07
C ASP A 23 -10.56 8.47 -4.80
N LEU A 24 -11.11 8.08 -3.65
CA LEU A 24 -10.78 8.69 -2.37
C LEU A 24 -9.32 8.41 -1.97
N TRP A 25 -8.83 7.20 -2.26
CA TRP A 25 -7.44 6.83 -1.97
C TRP A 25 -6.47 7.63 -2.83
N ASP A 26 -6.76 7.78 -4.13
CA ASP A 26 -5.96 8.60 -5.04
C ASP A 26 -5.96 10.08 -4.61
N SER A 27 -7.12 10.59 -4.17
CA SER A 27 -7.22 11.95 -3.63
C SER A 27 -6.34 12.13 -2.39
N ILE A 28 -6.36 11.18 -1.44
CA ILE A 28 -5.49 11.23 -0.25
C ILE A 28 -4.02 11.14 -0.65
N ALA A 29 -3.67 10.25 -1.57
CA ALA A 29 -2.31 10.06 -2.03
C ALA A 29 -1.75 11.27 -2.80
N SER A 30 -2.61 12.08 -3.41
CA SER A 30 -2.20 13.27 -4.16
C SER A 30 -1.59 14.38 -3.30
N ASP A 31 -1.83 14.37 -1.98
CA ASP A 31 -1.24 15.31 -1.03
C ASP A 31 -0.36 14.58 0.00
N GLU A 32 0.83 14.18 -0.45
CA GLU A 32 1.85 13.52 0.37
C GLU A 32 2.29 14.35 1.59
N SER A 33 2.01 15.65 1.60
CA SER A 33 2.43 16.56 2.68
C SER A 33 1.57 16.47 3.94
N VAL A 34 0.35 15.91 3.83
CA VAL A 34 -0.62 15.83 4.94
C VAL A 34 -0.17 14.85 6.03
N VAL A 35 0.58 13.81 5.66
CA VAL A 35 1.07 12.79 6.60
C VAL A 35 2.60 12.75 6.52
N PRO A 36 3.31 13.52 7.37
CA PRO A 36 4.75 13.54 7.33
C PRO A 36 5.32 12.16 7.71
N VAL A 37 6.28 11.68 6.93
CA VAL A 37 6.98 10.43 7.23
C VAL A 37 7.86 10.64 8.47
N PRO A 38 7.66 9.88 9.56
CA PRO A 38 8.51 10.01 10.74
C PRO A 38 9.98 9.73 10.43
N GLN A 39 10.89 10.50 11.05
CA GLN A 39 12.32 10.29 10.87
C GLN A 39 12.75 8.86 11.20
N SER A 40 12.12 8.23 12.21
CA SER A 40 12.38 6.83 12.57
C SER A 40 12.10 5.86 11.43
N HIS A 41 11.08 6.09 10.61
CA HIS A 41 10.77 5.27 9.45
C HIS A 41 11.82 5.48 8.35
N MET A 42 12.24 6.74 8.12
CA MET A 42 13.29 7.05 7.17
C MET A 42 14.63 6.40 7.53
N GLU A 43 15.02 6.45 8.81
CA GLU A 43 16.24 5.80 9.30
C GLU A 43 16.16 4.27 9.18
N GLU A 44 15.00 3.66 9.46
CA GLU A 44 14.81 2.23 9.28
C GLU A 44 14.89 1.81 7.81
N LEU A 45 14.31 2.60 6.89
CA LEU A 45 14.41 2.36 5.45
C LEU A 45 15.87 2.42 4.98
N LYS A 46 16.62 3.45 5.38
CA LYS A 46 18.06 3.57 5.09
C LYS A 46 18.85 2.38 5.64
N ARG A 47 18.55 1.96 6.87
CA ARG A 47 19.20 0.81 7.51
C ARG A 47 18.96 -0.48 6.72
N ARG A 48 17.71 -0.76 6.33
CA ARG A 48 17.36 -1.95 5.54
C ARG A 48 17.98 -1.91 4.15
N LEU A 49 17.97 -0.77 3.49
CA LEU A 49 18.59 -0.59 2.18
C LEU A 49 20.09 -0.87 2.24
N LYS A 50 20.80 -0.27 3.20
CA LYS A 50 22.24 -0.52 3.40
C LYS A 50 22.54 -1.99 3.70
N SER A 51 21.72 -2.63 4.54
CA SER A 51 21.86 -4.07 4.80
C SER A 51 21.71 -4.89 3.52
N TYR A 52 20.69 -4.58 2.70
CA TYR A 52 20.48 -5.21 1.41
C TYR A 52 21.65 -4.99 0.43
N GLU A 53 22.13 -3.76 0.27
CA GLU A 53 23.26 -3.46 -0.61
C GLU A 53 24.56 -4.18 -0.19
N SER A 54 24.79 -4.31 1.12
CA SER A 54 25.97 -4.99 1.66
C SER A 54 25.91 -6.52 1.56
N ALA A 55 24.71 -7.09 1.66
CA ALA A 55 24.45 -8.51 1.63
C ALA A 55 22.98 -8.74 1.23
N PRO A 56 22.70 -8.86 -0.09
CA PRO A 56 21.33 -8.90 -0.60
C PRO A 56 20.45 -10.01 -0.01
N GLY A 57 21.06 -11.06 0.55
CA GLY A 57 20.36 -12.22 1.08
C GLY A 57 19.58 -12.94 -0.03
N ASN A 58 18.51 -13.64 0.36
CA ASN A 58 17.60 -14.35 -0.55
C ASN A 58 16.36 -13.50 -0.83
N LEU A 59 16.53 -12.29 -1.35
CA LEU A 59 15.40 -11.58 -1.94
C LEU A 59 14.95 -12.31 -3.21
N LEU A 60 13.65 -12.27 -3.46
CA LEU A 60 13.06 -12.82 -4.67
C LEU A 60 12.62 -11.66 -5.55
N SER A 61 12.85 -11.77 -6.86
CA SER A 61 12.09 -11.00 -7.84
C SER A 61 10.60 -11.30 -7.67
N LEU A 62 9.75 -10.43 -8.22
CA LEU A 62 8.31 -10.69 -8.20
C LEU A 62 7.98 -12.00 -8.93
N GLU A 63 8.64 -12.30 -10.06
CA GLU A 63 8.46 -13.57 -10.77
C GLU A 63 8.91 -14.78 -9.93
N GLU A 64 10.05 -14.68 -9.23
CA GLU A 64 10.56 -15.74 -8.37
C GLU A 64 9.62 -16.02 -7.18
N LEU A 65 9.05 -14.95 -6.59
CA LEU A 65 8.05 -15.06 -5.53
C LEU A 65 6.78 -15.76 -6.04
N GLN A 66 6.24 -15.32 -7.18
CA GLN A 66 5.05 -15.90 -7.80
C GLN A 66 5.26 -17.40 -8.09
N THR A 67 6.36 -17.74 -8.75
CA THR A 67 6.73 -19.14 -9.05
C THR A 67 6.79 -19.99 -7.78
N ARG A 68 7.32 -19.44 -6.68
CA ARG A 68 7.42 -20.17 -5.41
C ARG A 68 6.07 -20.37 -4.72
N ILE A 69 5.13 -19.43 -4.85
CA ILE A 69 3.77 -19.56 -4.31
C ILE A 69 3.00 -20.62 -5.10
N GLU A 70 3.12 -20.61 -6.43
CA GLU A 70 2.46 -21.59 -7.30
C GLU A 70 2.95 -23.02 -7.02
N LYS A 71 4.25 -23.23 -6.84
CA LYS A 71 4.83 -24.55 -6.50
C LYS A 71 4.39 -25.12 -5.13
N ARG A 72 3.76 -24.32 -4.27
CA ARG A 72 3.25 -24.76 -2.96
C ARG A 72 1.78 -25.19 -2.98
N LYS A 73 1.07 -24.95 -4.09
CA LYS A 73 -0.27 -25.47 -4.33
C LYS A 73 -0.18 -26.91 -4.85
#